data_AF-A0AAN7U050-F1
#
_entry.id   AF-A0AAN7U050-F1
#
_cell.length_a   1.000
_cell.length_b   1.000
_cell.length_c   1.000
_cell.angle_alpha   90.00
_cell.angle_beta   90.00
_cell.angle_gamma   90.00
#
_symmetry.space_group_name_H-M   'P 1'
#
loop_
_entity.id
_entity.type
_entity.pdbx_description
1 polymer ?
#
loop_
_entity_poly.entity_id
_entity_poly.type
_entity_poly.pdbx_seq_one_letter_code
_entity_poly.pdbx_strand_id
1 'polypeptide(L)'
;MRVFYNLAICIFISTILMVNQVSGYGESEKGYPSHFERESHNLVNLVRMFPAEYKANYMSDYKNMGLENILNVPAVPPVWYNSTLNDLARFHSNDMATYPCFSHDSCDKTNIWARFDAFITCPSSGSRSENIAAGLSTGLQTNNQLICDKDGSLCATDASTNDGHRVNIMSKSTSNLGVGHVYVSSSTYKSYWTQDFTSGSCSIPDTPIYSAYHTFPSGANPQFIAIYYNKTEKAESIELVFVDGDSIDMTLTYGNSSAGAYIANSQFNYCAQYYFDIKTQSGNNYRYPDTGYLQLVNNLNASCPSWIDSSSSASLNSISFTFLILLSLFIILFA
;
A
#
# COMPACT_ATOMS: atom_id res chain seq x y z
N MET A 1 -29.31 -1.54 59.32
CA MET A 1 -28.09 -0.73 59.13
C MET A 1 -27.01 -1.66 58.58
N ARG A 2 -26.58 -1.41 57.33
CA ARG A 2 -25.58 -2.14 56.53
C ARG A 2 -25.98 -3.52 55.97
N VAL A 3 -27.00 -3.50 55.13
CA VAL A 3 -27.05 -4.29 53.89
C VAL A 3 -26.77 -3.29 52.76
N PHE A 4 -26.18 -3.71 51.64
CA PHE A 4 -25.74 -2.90 50.48
C PHE A 4 -24.31 -2.32 50.52
N TYR A 5 -23.32 -3.20 50.49
CA TYR A 5 -22.01 -2.92 49.89
C TYR A 5 -21.47 -4.24 49.32
N ASN A 6 -21.99 -4.67 48.16
CA ASN A 6 -21.40 -5.72 47.31
C ASN A 6 -22.11 -5.84 45.95
N LEU A 7 -22.51 -4.71 45.36
CA LEU A 7 -23.09 -4.70 44.01
C LEU A 7 -22.76 -3.42 43.26
N ALA A 8 -21.46 -3.13 43.09
CA ALA A 8 -20.99 -1.99 42.31
C ALA A 8 -19.59 -2.21 41.74
N ILE A 9 -19.27 -3.41 41.25
CA ILE A 9 -18.09 -3.65 40.41
C ILE A 9 -18.46 -4.75 39.41
N CYS A 10 -19.26 -4.43 38.39
CA CYS A 10 -19.43 -5.28 37.20
C CYS A 10 -19.92 -4.52 35.96
N ILE A 11 -19.90 -3.19 35.97
CA ILE A 11 -20.28 -2.38 34.81
C ILE A 11 -19.25 -1.25 34.73
N PHE A 12 -18.69 -1.04 33.53
CA PHE A 12 -17.49 -0.25 33.20
C PHE A 12 -16.16 -0.98 33.44
N ILE A 13 -15.71 -1.75 32.45
CA ILE A 13 -14.77 -1.29 31.40
C ILE A 13 -15.14 -2.08 30.13
N SER A 14 -16.18 -1.62 29.44
CA SER A 14 -16.20 -1.71 27.98
C SER A 14 -15.58 -0.41 27.51
N THR A 15 -14.27 -0.25 27.74
CA THR A 15 -13.51 0.66 26.89
C THR A 15 -13.56 0.01 25.52
N ILE A 16 -14.46 0.55 24.71
CA ILE A 16 -14.50 0.45 23.27
C ILE A 16 -13.04 0.56 22.79
N LEU A 17 -12.38 -0.57 22.59
CA LEU A 17 -11.35 -0.67 21.59
C LEU A 17 -12.14 -0.48 20.30
N MET A 18 -12.22 0.76 19.81
CA MET A 18 -12.45 0.99 18.40
C MET A 18 -11.20 0.44 17.71
N VAL A 19 -11.14 -0.89 17.60
CA VAL A 19 -10.31 -1.52 16.59
C VAL A 19 -10.90 -0.98 15.31
N ASN A 20 -10.17 -0.12 14.61
CA ASN A 20 -10.47 0.21 13.23
C ASN A 20 -10.44 -1.12 12.48
N GLN A 21 -11.61 -1.77 12.37
CA GLN A 21 -11.78 -2.99 11.63
C GLN A 21 -11.63 -2.59 10.16
N VAL A 22 -10.65 -3.17 9.48
CA VAL A 22 -10.58 -3.10 8.02
C VAL A 22 -11.87 -3.70 7.49
N SER A 23 -12.66 -2.90 6.80
CA SER A 23 -13.96 -3.28 6.27
C SER A 23 -13.92 -3.66 4.78
N GLY A 24 -12.84 -3.29 4.09
CA GLY A 24 -12.70 -3.44 2.66
C GLY A 24 -11.26 -3.33 2.13
N TYR A 25 -11.13 -3.49 0.82
CA TYR A 25 -9.86 -3.50 0.11
C TYR A 25 -9.29 -2.08 -0.08
N GLY A 26 -7.96 -1.96 0.07
CA GLY A 26 -7.25 -0.69 -0.08
C GLY A 26 -7.28 0.22 1.16
N GLU A 27 -7.93 -0.17 2.25
CA GLU A 27 -7.93 0.58 3.52
C GLU A 27 -6.60 0.43 4.27
N SER A 28 -6.39 1.22 5.34
CA SER A 28 -5.24 1.03 6.24
C SER A 28 -5.66 0.43 7.58
N GLU A 29 -5.00 -0.66 8.00
CA GLU A 29 -5.05 -1.15 9.38
C GLU A 29 -3.87 -0.59 10.17
N LYS A 30 -4.12 0.09 11.30
CA LYS A 30 -3.06 0.62 12.18
C LYS A 30 -2.04 1.51 11.44
N GLY A 31 -2.48 2.21 10.38
CA GLY A 31 -1.65 3.07 9.55
C GLY A 31 -0.94 2.38 8.38
N TYR A 32 -1.21 1.08 8.14
CA TYR A 32 -0.57 0.29 7.09
C TYR A 32 -1.58 -0.27 6.08
N PRO A 33 -1.28 -0.29 4.77
CA PRO A 33 0.00 0.11 4.20
C PRO A 33 0.17 1.63 4.27
N SER A 34 1.40 2.05 4.55
CA SER A 34 1.81 3.46 4.56
C SER A 34 1.84 4.02 3.14
N HIS A 35 1.98 5.34 2.99
CA HIS A 35 2.01 5.95 1.64
C HIS A 35 3.15 5.40 0.77
N PHE A 36 4.31 5.10 1.36
CA PHE A 36 5.46 4.53 0.69
C PHE A 36 5.23 3.09 0.24
N GLU A 37 4.57 2.28 1.07
CA GLU A 37 4.22 0.90 0.75
C GLU A 37 3.14 0.85 -0.34
N ARG A 38 2.16 1.76 -0.29
CA ARG A 38 1.13 1.93 -1.33
C ARG A 38 1.73 2.36 -2.66
N GLU A 39 2.63 3.34 -2.65
CA GLU A 39 3.36 3.76 -3.85
C GLU A 39 4.13 2.57 -4.45
N SER A 40 4.87 1.83 -3.63
CA SER A 40 5.62 0.65 -4.09
C SER A 40 4.70 -0.43 -4.67
N HIS A 41 3.61 -0.81 -3.98
CA HIS A 41 2.66 -1.80 -4.48
C HIS A 41 2.03 -1.40 -5.81
N ASN A 42 1.59 -0.14 -5.92
CA ASN A 42 0.97 0.36 -7.14
C ASN A 42 1.95 0.37 -8.33
N LEU A 43 3.20 0.77 -8.08
CA LEU A 43 4.25 0.78 -9.10
C LEU A 43 4.74 -0.64 -9.47
N VAL A 44 4.70 -1.61 -8.54
CA VAL A 44 4.91 -3.02 -8.87
C VAL A 44 3.84 -3.50 -9.84
N ASN A 45 2.56 -3.18 -9.60
CA ASN A 45 1.49 -3.53 -10.53
C ASN A 45 1.64 -2.86 -11.89
N LEU A 46 2.11 -1.60 -11.92
CA LEU A 46 2.39 -0.88 -13.15
C LEU A 46 3.49 -1.57 -13.98
N VAL A 47 4.66 -1.89 -13.40
CA VAL A 47 5.75 -2.56 -14.14
C VAL A 47 5.36 -3.97 -14.57
N ARG A 48 4.57 -4.68 -13.77
CA ARG A 48 4.07 -6.02 -14.11
C ARG A 48 3.25 -6.01 -15.39
N MET A 49 2.33 -5.07 -15.51
CA MET A 49 1.44 -4.97 -16.67
C MET A 49 2.07 -4.25 -17.87
N PHE A 50 2.96 -3.29 -17.62
CA PHE A 50 3.50 -2.38 -18.64
C PHE A 50 5.01 -2.21 -18.48
N PRO A 51 5.83 -3.28 -18.62
CA PRO A 51 7.25 -3.23 -18.30
C PRO A 51 8.05 -2.27 -19.20
N ALA A 52 7.69 -2.17 -20.49
CA ALA A 52 8.35 -1.27 -21.43
C ALA A 52 8.05 0.20 -21.12
N GLU A 53 6.79 0.52 -20.86
CA GLU A 53 6.33 1.86 -20.50
C GLU A 53 6.84 2.28 -19.13
N TYR A 54 6.89 1.36 -18.15
CA TYR A 54 7.46 1.61 -16.84
C TYR A 54 8.94 2.02 -16.97
N LYS A 55 9.71 1.22 -17.71
CA LYS A 55 11.12 1.48 -17.97
C LYS A 55 11.35 2.86 -18.61
N ALA A 56 10.52 3.23 -19.59
CA ALA A 56 10.65 4.51 -20.28
C ALA A 56 10.31 5.72 -19.41
N ASN A 57 9.30 5.60 -18.53
CA ASN A 57 8.71 6.77 -17.87
C ASN A 57 9.08 6.91 -16.38
N TYR A 58 9.50 5.83 -15.72
CA TYR A 58 9.71 5.81 -14.27
C TYR A 58 11.15 5.49 -13.88
N MET A 59 11.99 5.03 -14.81
CA MET A 59 13.40 4.70 -14.56
C MET A 59 14.38 5.70 -15.19
N SER A 60 13.99 6.97 -15.32
CA SER A 60 14.80 8.01 -15.97
C SER A 60 16.18 8.22 -15.33
N ASP A 61 16.28 8.06 -14.00
CA ASP A 61 17.55 8.13 -13.25
C ASP A 61 18.52 6.99 -13.61
N TYR A 62 18.01 5.90 -14.17
CA TYR A 62 18.77 4.71 -14.55
C TYR A 62 19.12 4.68 -16.04
N LYS A 63 18.79 5.72 -16.82
CA LYS A 63 18.94 5.72 -18.30
C LYS A 63 20.33 5.36 -18.83
N ASN A 64 21.38 5.61 -18.06
CA ASN A 64 22.78 5.31 -18.42
C ASN A 64 23.27 3.96 -17.86
N MET A 65 22.37 3.14 -17.30
CA MET A 65 22.69 1.88 -16.63
C MET A 65 22.29 0.66 -17.47
N GLY A 66 22.21 0.80 -18.80
CA GLY A 66 21.93 -0.32 -19.69
C GLY A 66 20.47 -0.78 -19.65
N LEU A 67 19.51 0.14 -19.55
CA LEU A 67 18.07 -0.16 -19.49
C LEU A 67 17.57 -0.97 -20.71
N GLU A 68 18.24 -0.87 -21.86
CA GLU A 68 17.95 -1.69 -23.03
C GLU A 68 18.05 -3.20 -22.75
N ASN A 69 18.77 -3.63 -21.70
CA ASN A 69 19.02 -5.04 -21.37
C ASN A 69 18.10 -5.62 -20.28
N ILE A 70 17.15 -4.82 -19.76
CA ILE A 70 16.25 -5.25 -18.67
C ILE A 70 14.78 -5.08 -19.05
N LEU A 71 13.91 -5.82 -18.35
CA LEU A 71 12.45 -5.77 -18.55
C LEU A 71 12.05 -6.09 -20.01
N ASN A 72 12.86 -6.87 -20.71
CA ASN A 72 12.56 -7.46 -22.03
C ASN A 72 11.78 -8.77 -21.85
N VAL A 73 10.83 -8.77 -20.91
CA VAL A 73 9.99 -9.91 -20.53
C VAL A 73 8.52 -9.60 -20.83
N PRO A 74 7.68 -10.62 -21.07
CA PRO A 74 6.26 -10.38 -21.29
C PRO A 74 5.59 -9.77 -20.07
N ALA A 75 4.61 -8.90 -20.30
CA ALA A 75 3.70 -8.43 -19.25
C ALA A 75 3.04 -9.60 -18.51
N VAL A 76 2.77 -9.39 -17.23
CA VAL A 76 2.17 -10.36 -16.30
C VAL A 76 0.98 -9.72 -15.56
N PRO A 77 0.02 -10.52 -15.09
CA PRO A 77 -1.11 -9.98 -14.32
C PRO A 77 -0.65 -9.21 -13.09
N PRO A 78 -1.39 -8.17 -12.66
CA PRO A 78 -1.13 -7.48 -11.40
C PRO A 78 -1.37 -8.42 -10.20
N VAL A 79 -0.91 -7.98 -9.03
CA VAL A 79 -1.02 -8.68 -7.74
C VAL A 79 -1.87 -7.88 -6.76
N TRP A 80 -2.66 -8.60 -5.96
CA TRP A 80 -3.46 -8.04 -4.88
C TRP A 80 -2.59 -7.59 -3.71
N TYR A 81 -2.95 -6.49 -3.06
CA TYR A 81 -2.43 -6.18 -1.74
C TYR A 81 -2.90 -7.25 -0.74
N ASN A 82 -1.99 -7.70 0.11
CA ASN A 82 -2.30 -8.63 1.18
C ASN A 82 -1.75 -8.09 2.51
N SER A 83 -2.65 -7.86 3.48
CA SER A 83 -2.28 -7.27 4.78
C SER A 83 -1.38 -8.18 5.61
N THR A 84 -1.62 -9.49 5.60
CA THR A 84 -0.75 -10.46 6.27
C THR A 84 0.68 -10.44 5.71
N LEU A 85 0.83 -10.33 4.38
CA LEU A 85 2.16 -10.16 3.76
C LEU A 85 2.77 -8.80 4.07
N ASN A 86 1.97 -7.74 4.18
CA ASN A 86 2.46 -6.42 4.57
C ASN A 86 2.97 -6.44 6.03
N ASP A 87 2.27 -7.09 6.95
CA ASP A 87 2.74 -7.30 8.32
C ASP A 87 4.03 -8.13 8.38
N LEU A 88 4.10 -9.22 7.61
CA LEU A 88 5.30 -10.05 7.47
C LEU A 88 6.50 -9.23 6.94
N ALA A 89 6.31 -8.51 5.85
CA ALA A 89 7.34 -7.70 5.22
C ALA A 89 7.83 -6.58 6.15
N ARG A 90 6.90 -5.94 6.87
CA ARG A 90 7.22 -4.91 7.86
C ARG A 90 7.96 -5.47 9.06
N PHE A 91 7.57 -6.65 9.53
CA PHE A 91 8.29 -7.35 10.60
C PHE A 91 9.76 -7.57 10.20
N HIS A 92 10.01 -8.07 8.98
CA HIS A 92 11.37 -8.33 8.52
C HIS A 92 12.17 -7.04 8.26
N SER A 93 11.54 -6.02 7.67
CA SER A 93 12.14 -4.68 7.55
C SER A 93 12.52 -4.08 8.91
N ASN A 94 11.68 -4.26 9.93
CA ASN A 94 11.97 -3.82 11.29
C ASN A 94 13.11 -4.61 11.94
N ASP A 95 13.16 -5.93 11.72
CA ASP A 95 14.22 -6.81 12.19
C ASP A 95 15.58 -6.36 11.66
N MET A 96 15.70 -6.16 10.34
CA MET A 96 16.91 -5.66 9.67
C MET A 96 17.28 -4.21 10.09
N ALA A 97 16.29 -3.38 10.42
CA ALA A 97 16.55 -2.02 10.90
C ALA A 97 17.03 -1.98 12.37
N THR A 98 16.59 -2.94 13.18
CA THR A 98 16.88 -3.01 14.63
C THR A 98 18.22 -3.69 14.91
N TYR A 99 18.52 -4.76 14.17
CA TYR A 99 19.74 -5.55 14.36
C TYR A 99 20.69 -5.37 13.18
N PRO A 100 22.02 -5.51 13.37
CA PRO A 100 23.00 -5.25 12.32
C PRO A 100 23.07 -6.41 11.30
N CYS A 101 21.98 -6.66 10.59
CA CYS A 101 21.90 -7.65 9.52
C CYS A 101 21.18 -7.10 8.28
N PHE A 102 21.50 -7.68 7.12
CA PHE A 102 20.77 -7.48 5.88
C PHE A 102 20.78 -8.81 5.14
N SER A 103 19.70 -9.58 5.28
CA SER A 103 19.61 -10.98 4.83
C SER A 103 18.15 -11.38 4.63
N HIS A 104 17.92 -12.40 3.81
CA HIS A 104 16.59 -13.02 3.66
C HIS A 104 16.16 -13.78 4.91
N ASP A 105 17.08 -14.52 5.52
CA ASP A 105 16.84 -15.09 6.85
C ASP A 105 16.73 -13.94 7.86
N SER A 106 15.90 -14.11 8.89
CA SER A 106 15.80 -13.16 9.99
C SER A 106 17.17 -12.97 10.66
N CYS A 107 17.37 -11.84 11.34
CA CYS A 107 18.64 -11.50 11.96
C CYS A 107 19.08 -12.51 13.04
N ASP A 108 18.11 -13.21 13.65
CA ASP A 108 18.31 -14.32 14.58
C ASP A 108 18.62 -15.68 13.90
N LYS A 109 18.75 -15.70 12.57
CA LYS A 109 18.93 -16.87 11.70
C LYS A 109 17.70 -17.75 11.51
N THR A 110 16.51 -17.31 11.93
CA THR A 110 15.26 -17.97 11.53
C THR A 110 15.15 -17.94 10.01
N ASN A 111 14.96 -19.12 9.41
CA ASN A 111 14.85 -19.24 7.97
C ASN A 111 13.67 -18.42 7.44
N ILE A 112 13.87 -17.74 6.31
CA ILE A 112 12.83 -16.97 5.61
C ILE A 112 11.49 -17.72 5.52
N TRP A 113 11.52 -19.01 5.18
CA TRP A 113 10.29 -19.78 4.99
C TRP A 113 9.59 -20.14 6.28
N ALA A 114 10.34 -20.36 7.37
CA ALA A 114 9.75 -20.49 8.70
C ALA A 114 9.08 -19.18 9.13
N ARG A 115 9.65 -18.02 8.77
CA ARG A 115 9.01 -16.71 8.99
C ARG A 115 7.72 -16.57 8.18
N PHE A 116 7.71 -16.95 6.91
CA PHE A 116 6.47 -17.00 6.11
C PHE A 116 5.40 -17.89 6.76
N ASP A 117 5.76 -19.09 7.19
CA ASP A 117 4.84 -20.06 7.80
C ASP A 117 4.29 -19.56 9.15
N ALA A 118 5.03 -18.70 9.87
CA ALA A 118 4.57 -18.09 11.12
C ALA A 118 3.50 -17.01 10.93
N PHE A 119 3.50 -16.32 9.78
CA PHE A 119 2.53 -15.25 9.48
C PHE A 119 1.35 -15.75 8.63
N ILE A 120 1.62 -16.62 7.66
CA ILE A 120 0.62 -17.05 6.68
C ILE A 120 -0.05 -18.32 7.19
N THR A 121 -1.22 -18.15 7.81
CA THR A 121 -2.01 -19.27 8.34
C THR A 121 -2.94 -19.92 7.32
N CYS A 122 -2.91 -19.46 6.06
CA CYS A 122 -3.85 -19.92 5.04
C CYS A 122 -3.36 -21.17 4.32
N PRO A 123 -4.23 -22.15 4.02
CA PRO A 123 -3.84 -23.51 3.63
C PRO A 123 -3.10 -23.65 2.29
N SER A 124 -2.89 -22.56 1.56
CA SER A 124 -2.39 -22.54 0.19
C SER A 124 -1.13 -21.68 0.05
N SER A 125 -0.09 -21.93 0.84
CA SER A 125 1.24 -21.35 0.58
C SER A 125 1.84 -22.01 -0.67
N GLY A 126 1.35 -21.64 -1.86
CA GLY A 126 1.91 -22.07 -3.14
C GLY A 126 3.24 -21.37 -3.40
N SER A 127 3.45 -20.82 -4.61
CA SER A 127 4.70 -20.10 -4.87
C SER A 127 4.85 -18.90 -3.94
N ARG A 128 6.05 -18.74 -3.37
CA ARG A 128 6.43 -17.64 -2.49
C ARG A 128 7.80 -17.09 -2.86
N SER A 129 8.00 -15.80 -2.70
CA SER A 129 9.27 -15.13 -2.91
C SER A 129 9.37 -13.84 -2.08
N GLU A 130 10.59 -13.39 -1.83
CA GLU A 130 10.88 -12.16 -1.11
C GLU A 130 11.92 -11.35 -1.87
N ASN A 131 11.74 -10.03 -1.88
CA ASN A 131 12.78 -9.08 -2.20
C ASN A 131 13.11 -8.23 -0.97
N ILE A 132 14.38 -7.90 -0.76
CA ILE A 132 14.80 -6.95 0.27
C ILE A 132 15.65 -5.84 -0.34
N ALA A 133 15.44 -4.61 0.13
CA ALA A 133 16.22 -3.44 -0.27
C ALA A 133 16.45 -2.52 0.92
N ALA A 134 17.46 -1.66 0.83
CA ALA A 134 17.73 -0.66 1.85
C ALA A 134 18.39 0.59 1.25
N GLY A 135 18.27 1.70 1.96
CA GLY A 135 18.97 2.96 1.68
C GLY A 135 18.19 3.99 0.88
N LEU A 136 17.20 3.59 0.08
CA LEU A 136 16.33 4.50 -0.67
C LEU A 136 15.03 4.78 0.08
N SER A 137 14.47 5.98 -0.09
CA SER A 137 13.43 6.52 0.80
C SER A 137 12.01 6.41 0.28
N THR A 138 11.81 6.23 -1.03
CA THR A 138 10.47 6.20 -1.64
C THR A 138 10.16 4.87 -2.32
N GLY A 139 8.87 4.57 -2.51
CA GLY A 139 8.45 3.34 -3.17
C GLY A 139 8.93 3.29 -4.62
N LEU A 140 8.89 4.44 -5.31
CA LEU A 140 9.43 4.57 -6.67
C LEU A 140 10.94 4.27 -6.73
N GLN A 141 11.72 4.90 -5.85
CA GLN A 141 13.17 4.72 -5.83
C GLN A 141 13.57 3.28 -5.51
N THR A 142 12.94 2.68 -4.50
CA THR A 142 13.20 1.30 -4.08
C THR A 142 12.78 0.30 -5.14
N ASN A 143 11.62 0.49 -5.79
CA ASN A 143 11.21 -0.37 -6.90
C ASN A 143 12.22 -0.30 -8.04
N ASN A 144 12.69 0.90 -8.40
CA ASN A 144 13.70 1.03 -9.44
C ASN A 144 15.06 0.40 -9.06
N GLN A 145 15.44 0.45 -7.78
CA GLN A 145 16.64 -0.23 -7.27
C GLN A 145 16.52 -1.75 -7.42
N LEU A 146 15.38 -2.33 -7.00
CA LEU A 146 15.09 -3.76 -7.13
C LEU A 146 14.98 -4.19 -8.60
N ILE A 147 14.33 -3.39 -9.45
CA ILE A 147 14.21 -3.69 -10.88
C ILE A 147 15.56 -3.60 -11.57
N CYS A 148 16.38 -2.58 -11.26
CA CYS A 148 17.68 -2.45 -11.89
C CYS A 148 18.61 -3.60 -11.50
N ASP A 149 18.57 -4.04 -10.24
CA ASP A 149 19.35 -5.18 -9.78
C ASP A 149 20.83 -5.01 -10.13
N LYS A 150 21.42 -3.92 -9.63
CA LYS A 150 22.70 -3.42 -10.13
C LYS A 150 23.82 -4.47 -10.09
N ASP A 151 24.44 -4.71 -11.24
CA ASP A 151 25.65 -5.52 -11.41
C ASP A 151 26.80 -4.61 -11.89
N GLY A 152 27.80 -4.39 -11.02
CA GLY A 152 28.86 -3.43 -11.27
C GLY A 152 28.31 -2.00 -11.39
N SER A 153 28.36 -1.38 -12.56
CA SER A 153 27.83 -0.03 -12.83
C SER A 153 26.51 -0.01 -13.60
N LEU A 154 26.02 -1.18 -14.03
CA LEU A 154 24.84 -1.33 -14.89
C LEU A 154 23.73 -2.05 -14.13
N CYS A 155 22.52 -2.03 -14.67
CA CYS A 155 21.46 -2.93 -14.25
C CYS A 155 21.80 -4.35 -14.72
N ALA A 156 21.55 -5.36 -13.87
CA ALA A 156 21.76 -6.75 -14.27
C ALA A 156 20.87 -7.07 -15.47
N THR A 157 21.45 -7.66 -16.51
CA THR A 157 20.72 -8.11 -17.71
C THR A 157 19.69 -9.18 -17.35
N ASP A 158 18.56 -9.21 -18.07
CA ASP A 158 17.56 -10.27 -17.93
C ASP A 158 18.18 -11.67 -18.09
N ALA A 159 17.74 -12.63 -17.26
CA ALA A 159 18.25 -13.99 -17.18
C ALA A 159 19.73 -14.14 -16.76
N SER A 160 20.32 -13.08 -16.18
CA SER A 160 21.59 -13.21 -15.46
C SER A 160 21.39 -13.85 -14.08
N THR A 161 22.45 -14.12 -13.32
CA THR A 161 22.32 -14.60 -11.94
C THR A 161 21.98 -13.48 -10.95
N ASN A 162 21.97 -12.23 -11.40
CA ASN A 162 21.88 -11.04 -10.56
C ASN A 162 20.52 -10.32 -10.69
N ASP A 163 19.56 -10.84 -11.47
CA ASP A 163 18.24 -10.23 -11.71
C ASP A 163 17.11 -10.81 -10.82
N GLY A 164 17.49 -11.42 -9.69
CA GLY A 164 16.57 -12.18 -8.84
C GLY A 164 15.38 -11.37 -8.32
N HIS A 165 15.58 -10.09 -7.98
CA HIS A 165 14.49 -9.25 -7.49
C HIS A 165 13.51 -8.91 -8.61
N ARG A 166 14.04 -8.60 -9.81
CA ARG A 166 13.22 -8.38 -11.00
C ARG A 166 12.45 -9.63 -11.42
N VAL A 167 13.06 -10.81 -11.33
CA VAL A 167 12.38 -12.09 -11.58
C VAL A 167 11.20 -12.30 -10.63
N ASN A 168 11.36 -11.98 -9.34
CA ASN A 168 10.27 -12.04 -8.36
C ASN A 168 9.15 -11.06 -8.70
N ILE A 169 9.49 -9.79 -9.00
CA ILE A 169 8.51 -8.75 -9.39
C ILE A 169 7.72 -9.17 -10.63
N MET A 170 8.37 -9.78 -11.62
CA MET A 170 7.75 -10.19 -12.89
C MET A 170 7.24 -11.64 -12.88
N SER A 171 7.19 -12.31 -11.72
CA SER A 171 6.72 -13.70 -11.63
C SER A 171 5.21 -13.81 -11.86
N LYS A 172 4.80 -14.71 -12.76
CA LYS A 172 3.39 -15.10 -12.97
C LYS A 172 2.87 -16.07 -11.91
N SER A 173 3.77 -16.62 -11.09
CA SER A 173 3.42 -17.65 -10.11
C SER A 173 2.83 -17.06 -8.84
N THR A 174 2.92 -15.75 -8.63
CA THR A 174 2.39 -15.04 -7.47
C THR A 174 1.24 -14.12 -7.86
N SER A 175 0.27 -13.95 -6.96
CA SER A 175 -0.97 -13.21 -7.16
C SER A 175 -1.23 -12.21 -6.02
N ASN A 176 -0.41 -12.20 -4.97
CA ASN A 176 -0.50 -11.33 -3.82
C ASN A 176 0.88 -10.74 -3.50
N LEU A 177 0.88 -9.52 -2.95
CA LEU A 177 2.06 -8.79 -2.51
C LEU A 177 1.75 -8.04 -1.21
N GLY A 178 2.68 -8.12 -0.26
CA GLY A 178 2.80 -7.18 0.84
C GLY A 178 4.14 -6.45 0.75
N VAL A 179 4.11 -5.13 0.89
CA VAL A 179 5.33 -4.31 0.94
C VAL A 179 5.51 -3.79 2.35
N GLY A 180 6.67 -4.00 2.96
CA GLY A 180 7.02 -3.43 4.24
C GLY A 180 8.09 -2.35 4.09
N HIS A 181 7.91 -1.23 4.77
CA HIS A 181 8.90 -0.18 4.87
C HIS A 181 9.08 0.26 6.33
N VAL A 182 10.34 0.30 6.79
CA VAL A 182 10.70 0.77 8.12
C VAL A 182 11.83 1.78 8.03
N TYR A 183 11.64 2.94 8.65
CA TYR A 183 12.65 3.98 8.78
C TYR A 183 13.13 4.07 10.24
N VAL A 184 14.44 3.89 10.44
CA VAL A 184 15.11 4.07 11.74
C VAL A 184 16.31 4.98 11.52
N SER A 185 16.25 6.23 12.00
CA SER A 185 17.28 7.24 11.69
C SER A 185 18.70 6.86 12.13
N SER A 186 18.83 6.02 13.16
CA SER A 186 20.09 5.55 13.73
C SER A 186 20.63 4.26 13.10
N SER A 187 19.88 3.59 12.22
CA SER A 187 20.33 2.34 11.58
C SER A 187 21.22 2.62 10.37
N THR A 188 21.97 1.61 9.93
CA THR A 188 22.98 1.73 8.86
C THR A 188 22.42 2.31 7.57
N TYR A 189 21.28 1.80 7.11
CA TYR A 189 20.68 2.21 5.84
C TYR A 189 19.50 3.17 6.00
N LYS A 190 19.08 3.44 7.25
CA LYS A 190 17.92 4.24 7.62
C LYS A 190 16.59 3.66 7.16
N SER A 191 16.39 3.50 5.85
CA SER A 191 15.21 2.89 5.23
C SER A 191 15.48 1.44 4.86
N TYR A 192 14.57 0.55 5.29
CA TYR A 192 14.59 -0.88 5.02
C TYR A 192 13.26 -1.27 4.39
N TRP A 193 13.34 -2.12 3.38
CA TRP A 193 12.21 -2.53 2.56
C TRP A 193 12.20 -4.03 2.35
N THR A 194 10.99 -4.59 2.37
CA THR A 194 10.73 -5.99 2.04
C THR A 194 9.51 -6.04 1.10
N GLN A 195 9.56 -6.86 0.05
CA GLN A 195 8.41 -7.20 -0.78
C GLN A 195 8.20 -8.71 -0.69
N ASP A 196 7.10 -9.14 -0.08
CA ASP A 196 6.75 -10.54 0.06
C ASP A 196 5.61 -10.90 -0.86
N PHE A 197 5.82 -11.93 -1.68
CA PHE A 197 4.87 -12.38 -2.68
C PHE A 197 4.39 -13.80 -2.37
N THR A 198 3.11 -14.06 -2.66
CA THR A 198 2.54 -15.42 -2.60
C THR A 198 1.54 -15.65 -3.72
N SER A 199 1.35 -16.92 -4.09
CA SER A 199 0.22 -17.38 -4.91
C SER A 199 -1.05 -17.61 -4.07
N GLY A 200 -0.89 -17.75 -2.76
CA GLY A 200 -1.97 -18.06 -1.81
C GLY A 200 -2.62 -16.80 -1.27
N SER A 201 -3.94 -16.81 -1.16
CA SER A 201 -4.68 -15.80 -0.43
C SER A 201 -5.75 -16.43 0.47
N CYS A 202 -5.93 -15.83 1.63
CA CYS A 202 -7.03 -16.11 2.55
C CYS A 202 -8.36 -15.51 2.05
N SER A 203 -8.28 -14.45 1.25
CA SER A 203 -9.40 -13.68 0.72
C SER A 203 -8.93 -12.90 -0.50
N ILE A 204 -9.57 -13.12 -1.65
CA ILE A 204 -9.29 -12.35 -2.86
C ILE A 204 -10.33 -11.22 -2.92
N PRO A 205 -9.91 -9.96 -3.06
CA PRO A 205 -10.84 -8.83 -3.25
C PRO A 205 -11.75 -9.06 -4.45
N ASP A 206 -13.04 -8.78 -4.30
CA ASP A 206 -14.02 -8.83 -5.40
C ASP A 206 -14.15 -7.46 -6.06
N THR A 207 -13.09 -7.05 -6.75
CA THR A 207 -13.02 -5.76 -7.43
C THR A 207 -12.14 -5.88 -8.67
N PRO A 208 -12.33 -5.09 -9.74
CA PRO A 208 -11.44 -5.11 -10.90
C PRO A 208 -10.23 -4.17 -10.75
N ILE A 209 -10.16 -3.37 -9.68
CA ILE A 209 -9.07 -2.43 -9.40
C ILE A 209 -8.02 -3.08 -8.48
N TYR A 210 -6.86 -3.42 -9.03
CA TYR A 210 -5.81 -4.12 -8.26
C TYR A 210 -5.05 -3.20 -7.33
N SER A 211 -4.85 -1.96 -7.73
CA SER A 211 -4.24 -0.90 -6.92
C SER A 211 -4.55 0.45 -7.52
N ALA A 212 -4.63 1.48 -6.70
CA ALA A 212 -4.61 2.85 -7.18
C ALA A 212 -3.96 3.78 -6.16
N TYR A 213 -3.00 4.60 -6.59
CA TYR A 213 -2.30 5.51 -5.70
C TYR A 213 -1.61 6.65 -6.47
N HIS A 214 -1.11 7.64 -5.75
CA HIS A 214 -0.27 8.69 -6.33
C HIS A 214 1.21 8.36 -6.23
N THR A 215 2.00 8.93 -7.13
CA THR A 215 3.48 8.92 -7.12
C THR A 215 4.00 10.25 -7.66
N PHE A 216 5.31 10.45 -7.62
CA PHE A 216 5.99 11.70 -7.97
C PHE A 216 7.15 11.48 -8.96
N PRO A 217 6.90 10.93 -10.16
CA PRO A 217 7.97 10.55 -11.10
C PRO A 217 8.76 11.74 -11.66
N SER A 218 8.14 12.93 -11.72
CA SER A 218 8.72 14.15 -12.30
C SER A 218 8.90 15.28 -11.29
N GLY A 219 9.01 14.96 -9.99
CA GLY A 219 9.23 15.95 -8.93
C GLY A 219 7.94 16.40 -8.24
N ALA A 220 7.57 17.67 -8.34
CA ALA A 220 6.65 18.30 -7.39
C ALA A 220 5.16 17.90 -7.57
N ASN A 221 4.73 17.59 -8.79
CA ASN A 221 3.31 17.31 -9.06
C ASN A 221 3.00 15.82 -8.98
N PRO A 222 1.92 15.43 -8.29
CA PRO A 222 1.49 14.05 -8.21
C PRO A 222 0.94 13.56 -9.54
N GLN A 223 1.29 12.31 -9.84
CA GLN A 223 0.63 11.50 -10.84
C GLN A 223 -0.17 10.40 -10.14
N PHE A 224 -1.45 10.31 -10.44
CA PHE A 224 -2.36 9.30 -9.91
C PHE A 224 -2.49 8.18 -10.92
N ILE A 225 -2.34 6.95 -10.47
CA ILE A 225 -2.31 5.77 -11.31
C ILE A 225 -3.26 4.74 -10.72
N ALA A 226 -4.25 4.35 -11.50
CA ALA A 226 -5.21 3.30 -11.19
C ALA A 226 -4.98 2.10 -12.12
N ILE A 227 -4.73 0.92 -11.54
CA ILE A 227 -4.45 -0.32 -12.26
C ILE A 227 -5.71 -1.18 -12.30
N TYR A 228 -6.33 -1.23 -13.49
CA TYR A 228 -7.51 -2.03 -13.78
C TYR A 228 -7.13 -3.33 -14.49
N TYR A 229 -7.67 -4.45 -14.01
CA TYR A 229 -7.54 -5.73 -14.71
C TYR A 229 -8.76 -6.61 -14.47
N ASN A 230 -9.49 -6.92 -15.54
CA ASN A 230 -10.58 -7.88 -15.51
C ASN A 230 -10.72 -8.58 -16.88
N LYS A 231 -10.81 -9.91 -16.86
CA LYS A 231 -10.85 -10.73 -18.10
C LYS A 231 -12.19 -10.67 -18.82
N THR A 232 -13.27 -10.41 -18.10
CA THR A 232 -14.65 -10.50 -18.61
C THR A 232 -15.30 -9.13 -18.71
N GLU A 233 -14.90 -8.21 -17.82
CA GLU A 233 -15.48 -6.89 -17.71
C GLU A 233 -14.49 -5.83 -18.17
N LYS A 234 -15.00 -4.77 -18.79
CA LYS A 234 -14.23 -3.63 -19.27
C LYS A 234 -14.58 -2.41 -18.46
N ALA A 235 -13.58 -1.61 -18.10
CA ALA A 235 -13.80 -0.27 -17.59
C ALA A 235 -14.45 0.61 -18.69
N GLU A 236 -15.52 1.28 -18.33
CA GLU A 236 -16.14 2.36 -19.11
C GLU A 236 -15.43 3.68 -18.78
N SER A 237 -15.31 4.00 -17.49
CA SER A 237 -14.60 5.16 -16.97
C SER A 237 -13.95 4.87 -15.63
N ILE A 238 -12.87 5.61 -15.33
CA ILE A 238 -12.28 5.70 -13.99
C ILE A 238 -12.10 7.18 -13.69
N GLU A 239 -12.62 7.63 -12.55
CA GLU A 239 -12.54 9.00 -12.09
C GLU A 239 -11.69 9.08 -10.81
N LEU A 240 -10.79 10.05 -10.75
CA LEU A 240 -10.14 10.49 -9.52
C LEU A 240 -11.04 11.54 -8.87
N VAL A 241 -11.55 11.27 -7.67
CA VAL A 241 -12.51 12.16 -7.00
C VAL A 241 -11.88 12.72 -5.73
N PHE A 242 -11.79 14.03 -5.64
CA PHE A 242 -11.39 14.75 -4.44
C PHE A 242 -12.61 15.12 -3.59
N VAL A 243 -12.48 15.04 -2.27
CA VAL A 243 -13.58 15.29 -1.32
C VAL A 243 -14.01 16.77 -1.30
N ASP A 244 -13.13 17.68 -1.70
CA ASP A 244 -13.41 19.12 -1.79
C ASP A 244 -14.25 19.50 -3.03
N GLY A 245 -14.57 18.53 -3.90
CA GLY A 245 -15.58 18.67 -4.95
C GLY A 245 -15.04 18.58 -6.38
N ASP A 246 -13.73 18.50 -6.56
CA ASP A 246 -13.12 18.30 -7.88
C ASP A 246 -13.10 16.81 -8.26
N SER A 247 -13.44 16.48 -9.51
CA SER A 247 -13.18 15.17 -10.10
C SER A 247 -12.41 15.29 -11.40
N ILE A 248 -11.60 14.27 -11.70
CA ILE A 248 -10.80 14.18 -12.91
C ILE A 248 -11.07 12.84 -13.57
N ASP A 249 -11.61 12.87 -14.79
CA ASP A 249 -11.64 11.71 -15.67
C ASP A 249 -10.21 11.22 -15.93
N MET A 250 -9.89 10.01 -15.50
CA MET A 250 -8.56 9.44 -15.69
C MET A 250 -8.41 8.93 -17.12
N THR A 251 -7.26 9.21 -17.74
CA THR A 251 -6.98 8.78 -19.10
C THR A 251 -6.43 7.36 -19.10
N LEU A 252 -7.04 6.46 -19.86
CA LEU A 252 -6.45 5.15 -20.20
C LEU A 252 -5.15 5.39 -20.98
N THR A 253 -4.03 5.36 -20.27
CA THR A 253 -2.74 5.79 -20.80
C THR A 253 -1.95 4.60 -21.34
N TYR A 254 -2.04 3.44 -20.67
CA TYR A 254 -1.43 2.19 -21.14
C TYR A 254 -2.46 1.07 -21.21
N GLY A 255 -2.30 0.18 -22.19
CA GLY A 255 -3.11 -1.02 -22.33
C GLY A 255 -4.48 -0.77 -22.98
N ASN A 256 -5.51 -1.42 -22.43
CA ASN A 256 -6.89 -1.34 -22.91
C ASN A 256 -7.88 -1.42 -21.74
N SER A 257 -9.18 -1.29 -22.00
CA SER A 257 -10.21 -1.24 -20.95
C SER A 257 -10.41 -2.53 -20.15
N SER A 258 -9.82 -3.67 -20.54
CA SER A 258 -9.80 -4.90 -19.73
C SER A 258 -8.50 -5.08 -18.93
N ALA A 259 -7.44 -4.37 -19.29
CA ALA A 259 -6.12 -4.47 -18.69
C ALA A 259 -5.39 -3.14 -18.93
N GLY A 260 -5.57 -2.17 -18.04
CA GLY A 260 -5.24 -0.77 -18.29
C GLY A 260 -4.64 -0.06 -17.08
N ALA A 261 -3.69 0.84 -17.36
CA ALA A 261 -3.27 1.87 -16.41
C ALA A 261 -3.97 3.18 -16.77
N TYR A 262 -4.82 3.64 -15.87
CA TYR A 262 -5.52 4.91 -15.97
C TYR A 262 -4.73 5.94 -15.17
N ILE A 263 -4.37 7.05 -15.83
CA ILE A 263 -3.47 8.05 -15.27
C ILE A 263 -4.11 9.42 -15.32
N ALA A 264 -3.99 10.16 -14.21
CA ALA A 264 -4.31 11.57 -14.10
C ALA A 264 -3.14 12.32 -13.45
N ASN A 265 -2.99 13.58 -13.77
CA ASN A 265 -2.04 14.48 -13.09
C ASN A 265 -2.83 15.61 -12.46
N SER A 266 -2.42 16.06 -11.28
CA SER A 266 -3.04 17.19 -10.60
C SER A 266 -1.98 18.05 -9.91
N GLN A 267 -2.40 19.20 -9.39
CA GLN A 267 -1.56 20.00 -8.51
C GLN A 267 -1.39 19.30 -7.16
N PHE A 268 -0.23 19.51 -6.52
CA PHE A 268 0.00 18.97 -5.19
C PHE A 268 -0.76 19.76 -4.13
N ASN A 269 -1.89 19.23 -3.66
CA ASN A 269 -2.61 19.73 -2.50
C ASN A 269 -2.37 18.81 -1.29
N TYR A 270 -1.43 19.19 -0.42
CA TYR A 270 -1.01 18.36 0.70
C TYR A 270 -2.19 17.98 1.61
N CYS A 271 -2.29 16.69 1.97
CA CYS A 271 -3.39 16.10 2.72
C CYS A 271 -4.76 16.08 2.04
N ALA A 272 -4.86 16.50 0.76
CA ALA A 272 -6.11 16.38 0.01
C ALA A 272 -6.60 14.94 0.04
N GLN A 273 -7.89 14.79 0.36
CA GLN A 273 -8.54 13.50 0.47
C GLN A 273 -9.14 13.13 -0.88
N TYR A 274 -8.87 11.91 -1.32
CA TYR A 274 -9.34 11.46 -2.62
C TYR A 274 -9.61 9.95 -2.62
N TYR A 275 -10.35 9.53 -3.63
CA TYR A 275 -10.62 8.12 -3.93
C TYR A 275 -10.81 7.97 -5.44
N PHE A 276 -11.00 6.73 -5.89
CA PHE A 276 -11.23 6.39 -7.29
C PHE A 276 -12.59 5.76 -7.46
N ASP A 277 -13.38 6.28 -8.39
CA ASP A 277 -14.65 5.68 -8.82
C ASP A 277 -14.45 4.98 -10.17
N ILE A 278 -14.96 3.77 -10.29
CA ILE A 278 -14.82 2.93 -11.48
C ILE A 278 -16.21 2.54 -11.93
N LYS A 279 -16.53 2.84 -13.19
CA LYS A 279 -17.74 2.35 -13.85
C LYS A 279 -17.36 1.38 -14.95
N THR A 280 -18.07 0.26 -15.05
CA THR A 280 -17.83 -0.74 -16.08
C THR A 280 -18.86 -0.69 -17.20
N GLN A 281 -18.53 -1.25 -18.36
CA GLN A 281 -19.42 -1.28 -19.51
C GLN A 281 -20.71 -2.10 -19.28
N SER A 282 -20.72 -2.97 -18.27
CA SER A 282 -21.90 -3.71 -17.81
C SER A 282 -22.78 -2.90 -16.84
N GLY A 283 -22.35 -1.69 -16.45
CA GLY A 283 -23.07 -0.83 -15.53
C GLY A 283 -22.78 -1.09 -14.04
N ASN A 284 -21.77 -1.90 -13.72
CA ASN A 284 -21.33 -2.07 -12.33
C ASN A 284 -20.45 -0.89 -11.91
N ASN A 285 -20.54 -0.54 -10.62
CA ASN A 285 -19.71 0.51 -10.02
C ASN A 285 -18.82 -0.11 -8.94
N TYR A 286 -17.55 0.27 -8.94
CA TYR A 286 -16.56 -0.09 -7.94
C TYR A 286 -15.87 1.16 -7.43
N ARG A 287 -15.24 1.06 -6.27
CA ARG A 287 -14.51 2.14 -5.63
C ARG A 287 -13.13 1.64 -5.17
N TYR A 288 -12.13 2.52 -5.15
CA TYR A 288 -10.89 2.26 -4.44
C TYR A 288 -10.42 3.49 -3.65
N PRO A 289 -10.00 3.34 -2.38
CA PRO A 289 -10.26 2.19 -1.52
C PRO A 289 -11.78 1.94 -1.37
N ASP A 290 -12.16 0.72 -0.97
CA ASP A 290 -13.57 0.34 -0.84
C ASP A 290 -14.34 1.29 0.11
N THR A 291 -13.67 1.75 1.17
CA THR A 291 -14.19 2.80 2.07
C THR A 291 -13.12 3.83 2.41
N GLY A 292 -13.56 4.95 3.01
CA GLY A 292 -12.68 6.03 3.42
C GLY A 292 -12.00 6.74 2.25
N TYR A 293 -10.90 7.42 2.55
CA TYR A 293 -10.20 8.30 1.61
C TYR A 293 -8.69 8.14 1.76
N LEU A 294 -8.00 8.06 0.63
CA LEU A 294 -6.54 8.21 0.60
C LEU A 294 -6.19 9.68 0.79
N GLN A 295 -5.00 9.97 1.29
CA GLN A 295 -4.53 11.35 1.42
C GLN A 295 -3.23 11.58 0.65
N LEU A 296 -3.17 12.74 -0.02
CA LEU A 296 -2.04 13.14 -0.83
C LEU A 296 -0.84 13.56 0.04
N VAL A 297 0.19 12.70 0.11
CA VAL A 297 1.37 12.88 0.96
C VAL A 297 2.63 12.34 0.27
N ASN A 298 3.80 12.90 0.57
CA ASN A 298 5.03 12.56 -0.16
C ASN A 298 6.28 12.46 0.73
N ASN A 299 6.10 12.34 2.04
CA ASN A 299 7.21 12.43 2.99
C ASN A 299 7.01 11.55 4.23
N LEU A 300 8.14 11.12 4.82
CA LEU A 300 8.19 10.22 5.98
C LEU A 300 7.41 10.72 7.21
N ASN A 301 7.45 12.02 7.47
CA ASN A 301 6.85 12.63 8.66
C ASN A 301 5.53 13.32 8.31
N ALA A 302 4.76 12.72 7.40
CA ALA A 302 3.52 13.33 6.95
C ALA A 302 2.58 13.56 8.14
N SER A 303 2.02 14.76 8.25
CA SER A 303 1.06 15.10 9.32
C SER A 303 -0.29 14.41 9.13
N CYS A 304 -0.54 13.87 7.94
CA CYS A 304 -1.77 13.18 7.59
C CYS A 304 -1.45 11.71 7.27
N PRO A 305 -2.27 10.76 7.74
CA PRO A 305 -2.11 9.35 7.41
C PRO A 305 -2.32 9.11 5.91
N SER A 306 -1.87 7.95 5.40
CA SER A 306 -2.09 7.57 4.00
C SER A 306 -3.56 7.25 3.68
N TRP A 307 -4.37 6.98 4.70
CA TRP A 307 -5.80 6.70 4.59
C TRP A 307 -6.54 7.14 5.86
N ILE A 308 -7.78 7.61 5.69
CA ILE A 308 -8.71 7.91 6.77
C ILE A 308 -10.07 7.26 6.53
N ASP A 309 -10.75 6.87 7.59
CA ASP A 309 -12.12 6.37 7.50
C ASP A 309 -13.10 7.52 7.21
N SER A 310 -14.13 7.22 6.41
CA SER A 310 -15.29 8.04 6.11
C SER A 310 -16.01 8.61 7.34
N SER A 311 -15.97 7.91 8.48
CA SER A 311 -16.57 8.39 9.74
C SER A 311 -15.77 9.54 10.39
N SER A 312 -14.48 9.66 10.06
CA SER A 312 -13.58 10.65 10.67
C SER A 312 -13.67 12.04 10.02
N SER A 313 -14.09 12.13 8.75
CA SER A 313 -14.30 13.40 8.04
C SER A 313 -15.50 14.20 8.55
N ALA A 314 -16.41 13.57 9.32
CA ALA A 314 -17.59 14.22 9.92
C ALA A 314 -17.32 14.92 11.27
N SER A 315 -16.09 14.87 11.82
CA SER A 315 -15.85 15.22 13.24
C SER A 315 -15.13 16.55 13.52
N LEU A 316 -15.00 17.46 12.55
CA LEU A 316 -14.43 18.81 12.79
C LEU A 316 -15.48 19.93 12.91
N ASN A 317 -16.76 19.60 13.08
CA ASN A 317 -17.78 20.57 13.51
C ASN A 317 -17.98 20.49 15.03
N SER A 318 -17.17 21.29 15.73
CA SER A 318 -17.41 21.88 17.05
C SER A 318 -18.47 21.22 17.95
N ILE A 319 -18.05 20.31 18.83
CA ILE A 319 -18.69 20.19 20.13
C ILE A 319 -17.85 21.00 21.11
N SER A 320 -18.31 22.22 21.36
CA SER A 320 -17.76 23.09 22.39
C SER A 320 -17.73 22.34 23.73
N PHE A 321 -16.53 22.23 24.33
CA PHE A 321 -16.27 21.60 25.64
C PHE A 321 -17.21 22.12 26.76
N THR A 322 -17.83 23.28 26.55
CA THR A 322 -18.83 23.89 27.42
C THR A 322 -20.12 23.08 27.57
N PHE A 323 -20.49 22.22 26.61
CA PHE A 323 -21.75 21.45 26.67
C PHE A 323 -21.67 20.24 27.61
N LEU A 324 -20.48 19.63 27.78
CA LEU A 324 -20.29 18.50 28.71
C LEU A 324 -20.26 18.94 30.19
N ILE A 325 -19.89 20.19 30.48
CA ILE A 325 -19.84 20.72 31.85
C ILE A 325 -21.26 21.07 32.36
N LEU A 326 -22.17 21.48 31.47
CA LEU A 326 -23.54 21.80 31.86
C LEU A 326 -24.37 20.55 32.24
N LEU A 327 -24.09 19.40 31.63
CA LEU A 327 -24.79 18.15 31.94
C LEU A 327 -24.35 17.54 33.29
N SER A 328 -23.11 17.76 33.71
CA SER A 328 -22.60 17.28 35.00
C SER A 328 -23.04 18.16 36.18
N LEU A 329 -23.23 19.47 35.98
CA LEU A 329 -23.78 20.35 37.01
C LEU A 329 -25.29 20.15 37.25
N PHE A 330 -26.05 19.72 36.23
CA PHE A 330 -27.49 19.46 36.40
C PHE A 330 -27.78 18.21 37.25
N ILE A 331 -26.87 17.24 37.26
CA ILE A 331 -27.01 15.99 38.03
C ILE A 331 -26.61 16.18 39.50
N ILE A 332 -25.79 17.19 39.81
CA ILE A 332 -25.37 17.48 41.20
C ILE A 332 -26.41 18.37 41.92
N LEU A 333 -27.21 19.16 41.19
CA LEU A 333 -28.19 20.08 41.77
C LEU A 333 -29.57 19.46 42.08
N PHE A 334 -29.83 18.21 41.65
CA PHE A 334 -31.11 17.53 41.84
C PHE A 334 -31.00 16.11 42.43
N ALA A 335 -29.89 15.79 43.11
CA ALA A 335 -29.69 14.55 43.85
C ALA A 335 -29.71 14.78 45.37
#